data_AF-A0A951EGF7-F1
#
_entry.id   AF-A0A951EGF7-F1
#
_cell.length_a   1.000
_cell.length_b   1.000
_cell.length_c   1.000
_cell.angle_alpha   90.00
_cell.angle_beta   90.00
_cell.angle_gamma   90.00
#
_symmetry.space_group_name_H-M   'P 1'
#
loop_
_entity.id
_entity.type
_entity.pdbx_description
1 polymer ?
#
loop_
_entity_poly.entity_id
_entity_poly.type
_entity_poly.pdbx_seq_one_letter_code
_entity_poly.pdbx_strand_id
1 'polypeptide(L)'
;MSSSEPARSDPHGAKAIAPSRVSDVVVVGAGAIGLTAAIALSRKGFSVVLIGSADARANGRTLALFDGSVSFLRSVGVWPHLAPLAAPLATIRIIDDTGSLFRPPPVAFHAREIGLEAF
;
A
#
# COMPACT_ATOMS: atom_id res chain seq x y z
N MET A 1 28.31 -0.22 66.20
CA MET A 1 27.46 -0.70 65.09
C MET A 1 26.43 0.38 64.78
N SER A 2 26.60 1.08 63.66
CA SER A 2 25.52 1.49 62.75
C SER A 2 26.17 2.38 61.69
N SER A 3 26.54 1.77 60.58
CA SER A 3 27.03 2.47 59.39
C SER A 3 25.82 2.85 58.56
N SER A 4 25.63 4.14 58.30
CA SER A 4 24.57 4.65 57.42
C SER A 4 24.92 4.36 55.97
N GLU A 5 24.11 3.53 55.32
CA GLU A 5 24.19 3.19 53.90
C GLU A 5 23.68 4.37 53.05
N PRO A 6 24.41 4.83 52.02
CA PRO A 6 23.94 5.92 51.17
C PRO A 6 22.85 5.42 50.22
N ALA A 7 21.83 6.25 50.03
CA ALA A 7 20.72 5.99 49.11
C ALA A 7 21.24 5.73 47.68
N ARG A 8 20.91 4.56 47.12
CA ARG A 8 21.09 4.26 45.70
C ARG A 8 20.23 5.22 44.89
N SER A 9 20.86 6.01 44.03
CA SER A 9 20.19 6.76 42.98
C SER A 9 19.63 5.79 41.95
N ASP A 10 18.34 5.89 41.67
CA ASP A 10 17.65 5.06 40.70
C ASP A 10 17.99 5.54 39.27
N PRO A 11 18.64 4.74 38.41
CA PRO A 11 19.16 5.19 37.11
C PRO A 11 18.09 5.25 36.00
N HIS A 12 16.84 4.90 36.29
CA HIS A 12 15.74 4.92 35.33
C HIS A 12 14.82 6.10 35.60
N GLY A 13 15.28 7.30 35.24
CA GLY A 13 14.40 8.45 35.13
C GLY A 13 13.18 8.07 34.31
N ALA A 14 11.99 8.13 34.92
CA ALA A 14 10.73 7.76 34.31
C ALA A 14 10.55 8.57 33.02
N LYS A 15 10.79 7.93 31.88
CA LYS A 15 10.53 8.50 30.57
C LYS A 15 9.03 8.80 30.53
N ALA A 16 8.67 10.08 30.41
CA ALA A 16 7.28 10.50 30.31
C ALA A 16 6.59 9.65 29.23
N ILE A 17 5.63 8.82 29.64
CA ILE A 17 4.82 8.04 28.73
C ILE A 17 3.93 9.07 28.04
N ALA A 18 4.23 9.36 26.77
CA ALA A 18 3.38 10.20 25.95
C ALA A 18 1.94 9.66 26.02
N PRO A 19 0.92 10.54 26.07
CA PRO A 19 -0.46 10.09 26.21
C PRO A 19 -0.77 9.03 25.16
N SER A 20 -1.30 7.88 25.61
CA SER A 20 -1.72 6.81 24.72
C SER A 20 -2.85 7.34 23.84
N ARG A 21 -2.51 7.71 22.60
CA ARG A 21 -3.53 8.02 21.59
C ARG A 21 -4.19 6.71 21.22
N VAL A 22 -5.37 6.48 21.76
CA VAL A 22 -6.24 5.38 21.32
C VAL A 22 -6.67 5.70 19.90
N SER A 23 -6.37 4.80 18.97
CA SER A 23 -6.82 4.86 17.58
C SER A 23 -7.58 3.59 17.29
N ASP A 24 -8.62 3.66 16.46
CA ASP A 24 -9.44 2.51 16.12
C ASP A 24 -8.65 1.51 15.27
N VAL A 25 -7.75 2.02 14.41
CA VAL A 25 -6.93 1.20 13.52
C VAL A 25 -5.49 1.71 13.46
N VAL A 26 -4.55 0.77 13.48
CA VAL A 26 -3.15 1.02 13.13
C VAL A 26 -2.82 0.27 11.84
N VAL A 27 -2.43 0.99 10.80
CA VAL A 27 -1.94 0.42 9.53
C VAL A 27 -0.41 0.45 9.55
N VAL A 28 0.23 -0.71 9.46
CA VAL A 28 1.70 -0.81 9.44
C VAL A 28 2.17 -1.10 8.01
N GLY A 29 2.88 -0.14 7.42
CA GLY A 29 3.38 -0.16 6.06
C GLY A 29 2.84 0.99 5.21
N ALA A 30 3.67 2.00 4.91
CA ALA A 30 3.28 3.19 4.14
C ALA A 30 3.46 3.04 2.62
N GLY A 31 3.29 1.83 2.08
CA GLY A 31 3.25 1.59 0.64
C GLY A 31 1.89 1.91 0.01
N ALA A 32 1.76 1.74 -1.31
CA ALA A 32 0.53 2.04 -2.05
C ALA A 32 -0.74 1.42 -1.42
N ILE A 33 -0.66 0.14 -1.02
CA ILE A 33 -1.79 -0.56 -0.39
C ILE A 33 -2.10 -0.01 1.00
N GLY A 34 -1.09 0.24 1.85
CA GLY A 34 -1.30 0.76 3.20
C GLY A 34 -1.82 2.19 3.21
N LEU A 35 -1.32 3.04 2.31
CA LEU A 35 -1.87 4.38 2.07
C LEU A 35 -3.34 4.30 1.65
N THR A 36 -3.65 3.44 0.68
CA THR A 36 -5.03 3.29 0.20
C THR A 36 -5.97 2.77 1.31
N ALA A 37 -5.52 1.80 2.10
CA ALA A 37 -6.27 1.27 3.25
C ALA A 37 -6.50 2.35 4.33
N ALA A 38 -5.47 3.11 4.68
CA ALA A 38 -5.58 4.19 5.66
C ALA A 38 -6.57 5.27 5.20
N ILE A 39 -6.53 5.67 3.93
CA ILE A 39 -7.48 6.61 3.33
C ILE A 39 -8.90 6.05 3.37
N ALA A 40 -9.08 4.79 2.97
CA ALA A 40 -10.40 4.14 2.94
C ALA A 40 -11.04 4.09 4.34
N LEU A 41 -10.27 3.68 5.35
CA LEU A 41 -10.73 3.57 6.72
C LEU A 41 -10.99 4.94 7.35
N SER A 42 -10.10 5.91 7.13
CA SER A 42 -10.30 7.28 7.62
C SER A 42 -11.58 7.90 7.05
N ARG A 43 -11.88 7.68 5.77
CA ARG A 43 -13.13 8.13 5.13
C ARG A 43 -14.39 7.45 5.67
N LYS A 44 -14.25 6.28 6.30
CA LYS A 44 -15.34 5.59 7.00
C LYS A 44 -15.50 6.06 8.45
N GLY A 45 -14.71 7.04 8.89
CA GLY A 45 -14.83 7.66 10.22
C GLY A 45 -13.93 7.06 11.29
N PHE A 46 -13.08 6.09 10.95
CA PHE A 46 -12.11 5.53 11.91
C PHE A 46 -10.97 6.51 12.17
N SER A 47 -10.52 6.58 13.43
CA SER A 47 -9.23 7.15 13.79
C SER A 47 -8.12 6.17 13.39
N VAL A 48 -7.33 6.55 12.37
CA VAL A 48 -6.30 5.69 11.78
C VAL A 48 -4.91 6.26 12.01
N VAL A 49 -4.00 5.43 12.52
CA VAL A 49 -2.57 5.71 12.55
C VAL A 49 -1.87 4.89 11.47
N LEU A 50 -1.19 5.55 10.54
CA LEU A 50 -0.33 4.90 9.55
C LEU A 50 1.12 4.96 10.01
N ILE A 51 1.79 3.80 10.08
CA ILE A 51 3.19 3.68 10.47
C ILE A 51 4.00 3.22 9.26
N GLY A 52 5.02 3.98 8.88
CA GLY A 52 5.97 3.59 7.84
C GLY A 52 6.68 4.78 7.21
N SER A 53 7.75 4.52 6.48
CA SER A 53 8.42 5.54 5.69
C SER A 53 7.64 5.79 4.40
N ALA A 54 7.25 7.04 4.17
CA ALA A 54 6.67 7.50 2.91
C ALA A 54 7.76 7.73 1.86
N ASP A 55 8.74 6.82 1.77
CA ASP A 55 9.88 6.99 0.87
C ASP A 55 9.37 6.97 -0.56
N ALA A 56 9.18 8.17 -1.12
CA ALA A 56 8.54 8.43 -2.40
C ALA A 56 9.47 8.14 -3.59
N ARG A 57 10.62 7.51 -3.35
CA ARG A 57 11.49 7.06 -4.44
C ARG A 57 10.68 6.09 -5.29
N ALA A 58 10.32 6.57 -6.47
CA ALA A 58 9.77 5.76 -7.53
C ALA A 58 10.83 4.73 -7.88
N ASN A 59 10.77 3.57 -7.24
CA ASN A 59 11.73 2.48 -7.43
C ASN A 59 11.55 1.79 -8.81
N GLY A 60 11.05 2.50 -9.82
CA GLY A 60 10.72 1.99 -11.15
C GLY A 60 9.64 0.90 -11.17
N ARG A 61 8.99 0.61 -10.04
CA ARG A 61 8.01 -0.46 -9.94
C ARG A 61 6.71 -0.04 -10.60
N THR A 62 6.33 -0.80 -11.63
CA THR A 62 5.03 -0.68 -12.28
C THR A 62 4.04 -1.63 -11.58
N LEU A 63 2.79 -1.20 -11.47
CA LEU A 63 1.68 -2.03 -10.98
C LEU A 63 0.63 -2.10 -12.08
N ALA A 64 0.17 -3.30 -12.40
CA ALA A 64 -1.03 -3.50 -13.20
C ALA A 64 -2.24 -3.33 -12.28
N LEU A 65 -3.02 -2.27 -12.49
CA LEU A 65 -4.29 -2.04 -11.81
C LEU A 65 -5.40 -2.48 -12.75
N PHE A 66 -6.16 -3.49 -12.34
CA PHE A 66 -7.36 -3.94 -13.04
C PHE A 66 -8.57 -3.11 -12.60
N ASP A 67 -9.69 -3.22 -13.31
CA ASP A 67 -10.87 -2.39 -13.14
C ASP A 67 -11.40 -2.40 -11.69
N GLY A 68 -11.35 -3.54 -11.00
CA GLY A 68 -11.71 -3.60 -9.57
C GLY A 68 -10.83 -2.71 -8.68
N SER A 69 -9.52 -2.67 -8.93
CA SER A 69 -8.59 -1.80 -8.21
C SER A 69 -8.81 -0.33 -8.56
N VAL A 70 -9.02 -0.03 -9.84
CA VAL A 70 -9.30 1.33 -10.32
C VAL A 70 -10.62 1.85 -9.74
N SER A 71 -11.67 1.03 -9.77
CA SER A 71 -12.98 1.33 -9.20
C SER A 71 -12.92 1.57 -7.69
N PHE A 72 -12.13 0.77 -6.96
CA PHE A 72 -11.87 1.04 -5.55
C PHE A 72 -11.15 2.37 -5.35
N LEU A 73 -10.07 2.65 -6.09
CA LEU A 73 -9.34 3.91 -6.01
C LEU A 73 -10.20 5.13 -6.36
N ARG A 74 -11.16 4.98 -7.28
CA ARG A 74 -12.19 6.00 -7.58
C ARG A 74 -13.09 6.23 -6.37
N SER A 75 -13.59 5.15 -5.76
CA SER A 75 -14.48 5.24 -4.58
C SER A 75 -13.81 5.93 -3.39
N VAL A 76 -12.49 5.76 -3.23
CA VAL A 76 -11.69 6.46 -2.20
C VAL A 76 -11.06 7.75 -2.73
N GLY A 77 -11.53 8.27 -3.88
CA GLY A 77 -11.17 9.58 -4.42
C GLY A 77 -9.69 9.79 -4.76
N VAL A 78 -8.92 8.71 -4.86
CA VAL A 78 -7.48 8.75 -5.18
C VAL A 78 -7.27 8.73 -6.69
N TRP A 79 -8.10 7.98 -7.44
CA TRP A 79 -7.92 7.77 -8.88
C TRP A 79 -7.74 9.04 -9.73
N PRO A 80 -8.47 10.16 -9.51
CA PRO A 80 -8.28 11.38 -10.30
C PRO A 80 -6.84 11.93 -10.28
N HIS A 81 -6.09 11.66 -9.21
CA HIS A 81 -4.69 12.07 -9.06
C HIS A 81 -3.72 11.09 -9.71
N LEU A 82 -4.13 9.83 -9.91
CA LEU A 82 -3.29 8.77 -10.49
C LEU A 82 -3.51 8.59 -11.99
N ALA A 83 -4.73 8.87 -12.49
CA ALA A 83 -5.10 8.67 -13.88
C ALA A 83 -4.15 9.35 -14.88
N PRO A 84 -3.66 10.59 -14.66
CA PRO A 84 -2.70 11.23 -15.57
C PRO A 84 -1.32 10.55 -15.61
N LEU A 85 -0.99 9.73 -14.61
CA LEU A 85 0.28 9.02 -14.47
C LEU A 85 0.17 7.55 -14.89
N ALA A 86 -1.02 7.08 -15.25
CA ALA A 86 -1.29 5.69 -15.60
C ALA A 86 -1.35 5.50 -17.12
N ALA A 87 -1.14 4.26 -17.57
CA ALA A 87 -1.33 3.84 -18.95
C ALA A 87 -2.43 2.77 -19.02
N PRO A 88 -3.33 2.81 -20.02
CA PRO A 88 -4.40 1.83 -20.15
C PRO A 88 -3.87 0.44 -20.54
N LEU A 89 -4.22 -0.58 -19.77
CA LEU A 89 -3.91 -1.98 -20.09
C LEU A 89 -5.02 -2.58 -20.97
N ALA A 90 -4.96 -2.32 -22.27
CA ALA A 90 -6.01 -2.75 -23.20
C ALA A 90 -5.90 -4.23 -23.64
N THR A 91 -4.70 -4.81 -23.59
CA THR A 91 -4.43 -6.16 -24.10
C THR A 91 -3.31 -6.84 -23.32
N ILE A 92 -3.51 -8.10 -22.94
CA ILE A 92 -2.51 -8.96 -22.30
C ILE A 92 -2.21 -10.10 -23.28
N ARG A 93 -0.94 -10.35 -23.57
CA ARG A 93 -0.51 -11.42 -24.49
C ARG A 93 0.38 -12.42 -23.76
N ILE A 94 0.11 -13.71 -23.96
CA ILE A 94 1.00 -14.79 -23.52
C ILE A 94 1.73 -15.29 -24.76
N ILE A 95 3.05 -15.21 -24.72
CA ILE A 95 3.95 -15.57 -25.82
C ILE A 95 4.90 -16.63 -25.28
N ASP A 96 4.98 -17.77 -25.96
CA ASP A 96 5.99 -18.78 -25.69
C ASP A 96 7.32 -18.37 -26.35
N ASP A 97 8.32 -18.06 -25.51
CA ASP A 97 9.68 -17.68 -25.93
C ASP A 97 10.73 -18.78 -25.64
N THR A 98 10.29 -20.04 -25.52
CA THR A 98 11.19 -21.17 -25.20
C THR A 98 12.05 -21.65 -26.37
N GLY A 99 11.85 -21.10 -27.57
CA GLY A 99 12.57 -21.53 -28.78
C GLY A 99 12.11 -22.87 -29.36
N SER A 100 11.01 -23.46 -28.88
CA SER A 100 10.47 -24.73 -29.40
C SER A 100 10.17 -24.67 -30.91
N LEU A 101 10.44 -25.80 -31.60
CA LEU A 101 10.14 -26.01 -33.02
C LEU A 101 8.63 -26.03 -33.29
N PHE A 102 7.83 -26.52 -32.33
CA PHE A 102 6.38 -26.53 -32.38
C PHE A 102 5.81 -25.58 -31.32
N ARG A 103 5.96 -24.28 -31.56
CA ARG A 103 5.45 -23.25 -30.65
C ARG A 103 3.93 -23.11 -30.76
N PRO A 104 3.17 -23.16 -29.65
CA PRO A 104 1.78 -22.74 -29.64
C PRO A 104 1.67 -21.29 -30.13
N PRO A 105 0.62 -20.93 -30.90
CA PRO A 105 0.42 -19.55 -31.30
C PRO A 105 0.19 -18.66 -30.06
N PRO A 106 0.68 -17.39 -30.08
CA PRO A 106 0.41 -16.46 -28.99
C PRO A 106 -1.09 -16.30 -28.74
N VAL A 107 -1.49 -16.30 -27.47
CA VAL A 107 -2.85 -15.94 -27.07
C VAL A 107 -2.89 -14.49 -26.64
N ALA A 108 -3.91 -13.76 -27.08
CA ALA A 108 -4.17 -12.38 -26.69
C ALA A 108 -5.53 -12.32 -26.00
N PHE A 109 -5.57 -11.64 -24.86
CA PHE A 109 -6.78 -11.30 -24.14
C PHE A 109 -6.98 -9.80 -24.26
N HIS A 110 -8.14 -9.37 -24.77
CA HIS A 110 -8.49 -7.98 -24.90
C HIS A 110 -9.56 -7.58 -23.88
N ALA A 111 -9.41 -6.41 -23.26
CA ALA A 111 -10.38 -5.89 -22.29
C ALA A 111 -11.81 -5.83 -22.87
N ARG A 112 -11.94 -5.57 -24.18
CA ARG A 112 -13.23 -5.53 -24.88
C ARG A 112 -14.01 -6.85 -24.84
N GLU A 113 -13.33 -7.98 -24.64
CA GLU A 113 -13.99 -9.30 -24.51
C GLU A 113 -14.90 -9.38 -23.28
N ILE A 114 -14.62 -8.55 -22.27
CA ILE A 114 -15.46 -8.39 -21.07
C ILE A 114 -16.17 -7.03 -21.04
N GLY A 115 -16.26 -6.34 -22.18
CA GLY A 115 -16.95 -5.06 -22.31
C GLY A 115 -16.22 -3.85 -21.72
N LEU A 116 -14.91 -3.95 -21.50
CA LEU A 116 -14.08 -2.85 -20.97
C LEU A 116 -13.15 -2.26 -22.03
N GLU A 117 -12.85 -0.96 -21.93
CA GLU A 117 -11.82 -0.30 -22.77
C GLU A 117 -10.39 -0.70 -22.34
N ALA A 118 -10.19 -0.88 -21.03
CA ALA A 118 -8.96 -1.37 -20.41
C ALA A 118 -9.31 -2.28 -19.22
N PHE A 119 -8.43 -3.24 -18.94
CA PHE A 119 -8.61 -4.25 -17.90
C PHE A 119 -8.76 -3.69 -16.49
#